data_AF-A0A353N3U3-F1
#
_entry.id   AF-A0A353N3U3-F1
#
_cell.length_a   1.000
_cell.length_b   1.000
_cell.length_c   1.000
_cell.angle_alpha   90.00
_cell.angle_beta   90.00
_cell.angle_gamma   90.00
#
_symmetry.space_group_name_H-M   'P 1'
#
loop_
_entity.id
_entity.type
_entity.pdbx_description
1 polymer ?
#
loop_
_entity_poly.entity_id
_entity_poly.type
_entity_poly.pdbx_seq_one_letter_code
_entity_poly.pdbx_strand_id
1 'polypeptide(L)'
;ELVFYLIGWLRENYLAELMAYYSLEREEAPFKMLVEIGERRGCLGKGGQVNLLRAAELVWNDFRAGRLGRITLEKPSTFPVSR
;
A
#
# COMPACT_ATOMS: atom_id res chain seq x y z
N GLU A 1 -12.70 2.70 1.99
CA GLU A 1 -12.89 1.93 0.74
C GLU A 1 -11.75 2.14 -0.25
N LEU A 2 -11.46 3.37 -0.69
CA LEU A 2 -10.39 3.66 -1.66
C LEU A 2 -9.02 3.09 -1.30
N VAL A 3 -8.63 3.10 -0.02
CA VAL A 3 -7.36 2.51 0.42
C VAL A 3 -7.29 1.01 0.21
N PHE A 4 -8.41 0.28 0.33
CA PHE A 4 -8.41 -1.16 0.07
C PHE A 4 -8.17 -1.46 -1.41
N TYR A 5 -8.75 -0.64 -2.30
CA TYR A 5 -8.47 -0.71 -3.73
C TYR A 5 -7.00 -0.39 -4.01
N LEU A 6 -6.44 0.66 -3.39
CA LEU A 6 -5.03 0.98 -3.54
C LEU A 6 -4.13 -0.17 -3.09
N ILE A 7 -4.36 -0.71 -1.88
CA ILE A 7 -3.57 -1.82 -1.36
C ILE A 7 -3.70 -3.04 -2.28
N GLY A 8 -4.91 -3.34 -2.77
CA GLY A 8 -5.12 -4.41 -3.74
C GLY A 8 -4.34 -4.19 -5.03
N TRP A 9 -4.37 -2.98 -5.57
CA TRP A 9 -3.64 -2.63 -6.79
C TRP A 9 -2.12 -2.66 -6.59
N LEU A 10 -1.60 -2.15 -5.46
CA LEU A 10 -0.18 -2.21 -5.10
C LEU A 10 0.26 -3.65 -4.87
N ARG A 11 -0.58 -4.48 -4.24
CA ARG A 11 -0.31 -5.91 -4.09
C ARG A 11 -0.19 -6.60 -5.45
N GLU A 12 -1.01 -6.23 -6.43
CA GLU A 12 -0.97 -6.84 -7.76
C GLU A 12 0.18 -6.35 -8.66
N ASN A 13 0.65 -5.11 -8.47
CA ASN A 13 1.60 -4.48 -9.40
C ASN A 13 2.99 -4.18 -8.77
N TYR A 14 3.07 -4.06 -7.45
CA TYR A 14 4.25 -3.61 -6.68
C TYR A 14 4.35 -4.32 -5.33
N LEU A 15 4.12 -5.65 -5.31
CA LEU A 15 4.07 -6.44 -4.07
C LEU A 15 5.37 -6.34 -3.26
N ALA A 16 6.52 -6.46 -3.94
CA ALA A 16 7.82 -6.48 -3.30
C ALA A 16 8.10 -5.16 -2.58
N GLU A 17 7.83 -4.04 -3.24
CA GLU A 17 7.99 -2.69 -2.69
C GLU A 17 7.02 -2.44 -1.53
N LEU A 18 5.76 -2.87 -1.67
CA LEU A 18 4.75 -2.75 -0.63
C LEU A 18 5.15 -3.54 0.63
N MET A 19 5.55 -4.80 0.46
CA MET A 19 5.97 -5.66 1.56
C MET A 19 7.26 -5.14 2.20
N ALA A 20 8.25 -4.75 1.42
CA ALA A 20 9.51 -4.24 1.94
C ALA A 20 9.34 -2.92 2.70
N TYR A 21 8.54 -1.98 2.17
CA TYR A 21 8.36 -0.67 2.78
C TYR A 21 7.59 -0.73 4.10
N TYR A 22 6.55 -1.56 4.20
CA TYR A 22 5.80 -1.73 5.46
C TYR A 22 6.32 -2.88 6.33
N SER A 23 7.37 -3.57 5.90
CA SER A 23 7.92 -4.77 6.53
C SER A 23 6.88 -5.88 6.73
N LEU A 24 5.97 -6.09 5.78
CA LEU A 24 4.90 -7.09 5.90
C LEU A 24 5.47 -8.51 5.82
N GLU A 25 4.93 -9.41 6.64
CA GLU A 25 5.41 -10.80 6.70
C GLU A 25 4.95 -11.65 5.53
N ARG A 26 3.74 -11.40 5.05
CA ARG A 26 3.07 -12.24 4.06
C ARG A 26 2.12 -11.43 3.19
N GLU A 27 1.96 -11.89 1.96
CA GLU A 27 0.88 -11.42 1.10
C GLU A 27 -0.47 -11.93 1.64
N GLU A 28 -1.40 -11.02 1.85
CA GLU A 28 -2.73 -11.29 2.41
C GLU A 28 -3.81 -10.47 1.69
N ALA A 29 -5.06 -10.64 2.13
CA ALA A 29 -6.15 -9.77 1.67
C ALA A 29 -5.90 -8.30 2.08
N PRO A 30 -6.32 -7.30 1.28
CA PRO A 30 -6.02 -5.89 1.54
C PRO A 30 -6.42 -5.39 2.94
N PHE A 31 -7.54 -5.91 3.48
CA PHE A 31 -7.96 -5.60 4.84
C PHE A 31 -6.96 -6.05 5.90
N LYS A 32 -6.48 -7.30 5.81
CA LYS A 32 -5.49 -7.83 6.76
C LYS A 32 -4.15 -7.12 6.63
N MET A 33 -3.74 -6.81 5.40
CA MET A 33 -2.53 -6.01 5.17
C MET A 33 -2.67 -4.63 5.80
N LEU A 34 -3.83 -3.96 5.69
CA LEU A 34 -4.05 -2.67 6.36
C LEU A 34 -3.98 -2.77 7.88
N VAL A 35 -4.52 -3.85 8.47
CA VAL A 35 -4.42 -4.12 9.92
C VAL A 35 -2.94 -4.24 10.30
N GLU A 36 -2.17 -5.09 9.63
CA GLU A 36 -0.76 -5.31 9.91
C GLU A 36 0.07 -4.02 9.73
N ILE A 37 -0.20 -3.24 8.68
CA ILE A 37 0.41 -1.91 8.49
C ILE A 37 0.13 -1.03 9.70
N GLY A 38 -1.12 -0.99 10.17
CA GLY A 38 -1.52 -0.21 11.32
C GLY A 38 -0.83 -0.64 12.62
N GLU A 39 -0.64 -1.95 12.83
CA GLU A 39 0.12 -2.49 13.97
C GLU A 39 1.58 -2.07 13.89
N ARG A 40 2.24 -2.30 12.75
CA ARG A 40 3.66 -1.98 12.54
C ARG A 40 3.95 -0.48 12.60
N ARG A 41 2.99 0.36 12.20
CA ARG A 41 3.13 1.83 12.18
C ARG A 41 2.56 2.52 13.41
N GLY A 42 2.09 1.76 14.40
CA GLY A 42 1.57 2.32 15.65
C GLY A 42 0.29 3.13 15.47
N CYS A 43 -0.50 2.82 14.43
CA CYS A 43 -1.83 3.39 14.23
C CYS A 43 -2.83 2.77 15.21
N LEU A 44 -2.58 2.89 16.50
CA LEU A 44 -3.41 2.29 17.55
C LEU A 44 -4.49 3.28 18.00
N GLY A 45 -5.65 2.72 18.33
CA GLY A 45 -6.78 3.39 18.97
C GLY A 45 -6.82 3.14 20.48
N LYS A 46 -7.97 3.45 21.09
CA LYS A 46 -8.21 3.14 22.50
C LYS A 46 -8.27 1.61 22.69
N GLY A 47 -7.60 1.11 23.73
CA GLY A 47 -7.57 -0.32 24.03
C GLY A 47 -6.59 -1.15 23.20
N GLY A 48 -5.65 -0.51 22.49
CA GLY A 48 -4.58 -1.19 21.76
C GLY A 48 -4.98 -1.82 20.43
N GLN A 49 -6.24 -1.65 20.00
CA GLN A 49 -6.69 -2.10 18.67
C GLN A 49 -6.24 -1.13 17.58
N VAL A 50 -6.01 -1.64 16.37
CA VAL A 50 -5.66 -0.81 15.23
C VAL A 50 -6.79 0.17 14.89
N ASN A 51 -6.44 1.44 14.80
CA ASN A 51 -7.27 2.47 14.21
C ASN A 51 -7.12 2.42 12.68
N LEU A 52 -8.06 1.73 12.03
CA LEU A 52 -8.08 1.53 10.59
C LEU A 52 -8.15 2.84 9.79
N LEU A 53 -8.79 3.88 10.33
CA LEU A 53 -8.86 5.18 9.66
C LEU A 53 -7.47 5.83 9.59
N ARG A 54 -6.73 5.85 10.70
CA ARG A 54 -5.36 6.38 10.75
C ARG A 54 -4.40 5.55 9.90
N ALA A 55 -4.56 4.22 9.90
CA ALA A 55 -3.78 3.35 9.03
C ALA A 55 -4.06 3.65 7.56
N ALA A 56 -5.33 3.87 7.18
CA ALA A 56 -5.69 4.21 5.82
C ALA A 56 -5.13 5.59 5.40
N GLU A 57 -5.23 6.60 6.26
CA GLU A 57 -4.64 7.93 6.00
C GLU A 57 -3.13 7.84 5.82
N LEU A 58 -2.45 7.05 6.67
CA LEU A 58 -1.00 6.82 6.55
C LEU A 58 -0.64 6.20 5.21
N VAL A 59 -1.33 5.12 4.81
CA VAL A 59 -1.08 4.46 3.53
C VAL A 59 -1.29 5.42 2.36
N TRP A 60 -2.35 6.24 2.43
CA TRP A 60 -2.62 7.21 1.38
C TRP A 60 -1.53 8.28 1.27
N ASN A 61 -1.08 8.79 2.42
CA ASN A 61 -0.05 9.82 2.48
C ASN A 61 1.30 9.30 1.99
N ASP A 62 1.66 8.06 2.35
CA ASP A 62 2.90 7.43 1.92
C ASP A 62 2.92 7.20 0.40
N PHE A 63 1.79 6.78 -0.17
CA PHE A 63 1.63 6.66 -1.61
C PHE A 63 1.75 8.01 -2.31
N ARG A 64 1.01 9.04 -1.87
CA ARG A 64 1.03 10.37 -2.49
C ARG A 64 2.39 11.06 -2.37
N ALA A 65 3.14 10.75 -1.32
CA ALA A 65 4.49 11.26 -1.12
C ALA A 65 5.57 10.43 -1.85
N GLY A 66 5.20 9.36 -2.57
CA GLY A 66 6.14 8.51 -3.31
C GLY A 66 7.08 7.67 -2.43
N ARG A 67 6.72 7.43 -1.16
CA ARG A 67 7.60 6.73 -0.20
C ARG A 67 7.69 5.24 -0.45
N LEU A 68 6.67 4.67 -1.08
CA LEU A 68 6.63 3.28 -1.52
C LEU A 68 7.55 2.98 -2.71
N GLY A 69 8.32 3.97 -3.19
CA GLY A 69 9.23 3.84 -4.31
C GLY A 69 8.67 4.45 -5.60
N ARG A 70 9.32 4.11 -6.73
CA ARG A 70 8.93 4.58 -8.07
C ARG A 70 7.71 3.83 -8.59
N ILE A 71 6.54 4.11 -8.01
CA ILE A 71 5.27 3.60 -8.52
C ILE A 71 4.81 4.49 -9.66
N THR A 72 4.58 3.90 -10.84
CA THR A 72 4.01 4.61 -11.99
C THR A 72 2.60 4.08 -12.21
N LEU A 73 1.60 4.97 -12.21
CA LEU A 73 0.23 4.58 -12.57
C LEU A 73 0.08 4.37 -14.09
N GLU A 74 1.04 4.85 -14.87
CA GLU A 74 1.11 4.65 -16.31
C GLU A 74 2.00 3.44 -16.61
N LYS A 75 1.45 2.45 -17.30
CA LYS A 75 2.26 1.46 -18.04
C LYS A 75 2.69 2.14 -19.34
N PRO A 76 3.97 2.10 -19.74
CA PRO A 76 4.37 2.65 -21.02
C PRO A 76 3.48 2.02 -22.10
N SER A 77 2.75 2.85 -22.83
CA SER A 77 2.06 2.42 -24.04
C SER A 77 3.15 1.92 -24.98
N THR A 78 3.11 0.62 -25.30
CA THR A 78 3.91 0.05 -26.37
C THR A 78 3.44 0.70 -27.67
N PHE A 79 3.94 1.90 -27.96
CA PHE A 79 3.94 2.39 -29.32
C PHE A 79 5.03 1.61 -30.04
N PRO A 80 4.70 0.75 -31.02
CA PRO A 80 5.74 0.18 -31.86
C PRO A 80 6.44 1.36 -32.53
N VAL A 81 7.72 1.55 -32.22
CA VAL A 81 8.56 2.49 -32.94
C VAL A 81 8.74 1.88 -34.32
N SER A 82 7.95 2.34 -35.29
CA SER A 82 8.16 2.00 -36.70
C SER A 82 9.57 2.46 -37.07
N ARG A 83 10.47 1.49 -37.28
CA ARG A 83 11.75 1.71 -37.95
C ARG A 83 11.54 1.90 -39.44
#